data_AF-A0A9R0VKM3-F1
#
_entry.id   AF-A0A9R0VKM3-F1
#
_cell.length_a   1.000
_cell.length_b   1.000
_cell.length_c   1.000
_cell.angle_alpha   90.00
_cell.angle_beta   90.00
_cell.angle_gamma   90.00
#
_symmetry.space_group_name_H-M   'P 1'
#
loop_
_entity.id
_entity.type
_entity.pdbx_description
1 polymer ?
#
loop_
_entity_poly.entity_id
_entity_poly.type
_entity_poly.pdbx_seq_one_letter_code
_entity_poly.pdbx_strand_id
1 'polypeptide(L)'
;MIKQYLQSSFGLIISGSLAKTSCNSTFACFLTYLFIWQEIVEKQAPGLMKEAERFLILSNIDKLWKEHLQALKFVQQAVGLRGYAQRDPLIEYKLEGYNLFLDMMAQIRRNVIYSVYQVCPPLMSNSSFLYFPY
;
A
#
# COMPACT_ATOMS: atom_id res chain seq x y z
N MET A 1 9.79 0.05 8.80
CA MET A 1 9.32 -1.17 8.11
C MET A 1 9.32 -0.99 6.59
N ILE A 2 8.61 0.01 6.04
CA ILE A 2 8.55 0.24 4.58
C ILE A 2 9.91 0.66 3.97
N LYS A 3 10.70 1.50 4.68
CA LYS A 3 12.09 1.83 4.26
C LYS A 3 12.98 0.59 4.09
N GLN A 4 12.92 -0.37 5.02
CA GLN A 4 13.70 -1.62 4.95
C GLN A 4 13.22 -2.54 3.82
N TYR A 5 11.92 -2.60 3.55
CA TYR A 5 11.37 -3.38 2.45
C TYR A 5 11.78 -2.82 1.09
N LEU A 6 11.74 -1.50 0.92
CA LEU A 6 12.23 -0.82 -0.30
C LEU A 6 13.75 -1.00 -0.48
N GLN A 7 14.53 -0.93 0.59
CA GLN A 7 15.98 -1.19 0.55
C GLN A 7 16.29 -2.64 0.17
N SER A 8 15.57 -3.61 0.73
CA SER A 8 15.77 -5.04 0.43
C SER A 8 15.33 -5.42 -0.99
N SER A 9 14.34 -4.74 -1.55
CA SER A 9 13.78 -5.07 -2.88
C SER A 9 14.48 -4.35 -4.03
N PHE A 10 15.13 -3.20 -3.78
CA PHE A 10 15.79 -2.38 -4.80
C PHE A 10 17.31 -2.18 -4.59
N GLY A 11 17.90 -2.70 -3.50
CA GLY A 11 19.35 -2.72 -3.29
C GLY A 11 20.01 -1.34 -3.11
N LEU A 12 19.27 -0.33 -2.64
CA LEU A 12 19.80 1.03 -2.45
C LEU A 12 20.52 1.17 -1.11
N ILE A 13 21.86 1.25 -1.15
CA ILE A 13 22.69 1.63 0.00
C ILE A 13 22.61 3.14 0.16
N ILE A 14 21.83 3.60 1.15
CA ILE A 14 21.76 5.02 1.52
C ILE A 14 22.98 5.34 2.40
N SER A 15 24.10 5.70 1.77
CA SER A 15 25.19 6.41 2.44
C SER A 15 24.98 7.91 2.21
N GLY A 16 24.93 8.66 3.32
CA GLY A 16 24.36 10.00 3.39
C GLY A 16 24.99 11.07 2.50
N SER A 17 24.21 12.14 2.35
CA SER A 17 24.56 13.45 1.81
C SER A 17 25.01 13.46 0.34
N LEU A 18 24.11 13.94 -0.53
CA LEU A 18 24.30 14.23 -1.97
C LEU A 18 24.45 13.00 -2.88
N ALA A 19 23.34 12.30 -3.13
CA ALA A 19 23.24 11.37 -4.25
C ALA A 19 23.23 12.15 -5.58
N LYS A 20 24.40 12.38 -6.15
CA LYS A 20 24.55 12.68 -7.59
C LYS A 20 24.58 11.34 -8.32
N THR A 21 23.44 10.90 -8.84
CA THR A 21 23.39 9.72 -9.72
C THR A 21 23.06 10.16 -11.14
N SER A 22 24.11 10.23 -11.96
CA SER A 22 24.01 10.08 -13.40
C SER A 22 23.56 8.64 -13.67
N CYS A 23 22.29 8.41 -13.99
CA CYS A 23 21.82 7.13 -14.51
C CYS A 23 20.53 7.33 -15.33
N ASN A 24 20.59 6.99 -16.62
CA ASN A 24 19.54 7.23 -17.62
C ASN A 24 18.30 6.32 -17.50
N SER A 25 18.01 5.78 -16.32
CA SER A 25 16.78 5.01 -16.09
C SER A 25 15.78 5.87 -15.34
N THR A 26 14.65 6.17 -15.98
CA THR A 26 13.54 6.99 -15.45
C THR A 26 13.07 6.49 -14.07
N PHE A 27 13.14 5.17 -13.84
CA PHE A 27 12.72 4.55 -12.59
C PHE A 27 13.69 4.84 -11.42
N ALA A 28 15.00 4.85 -11.69
CA ALA A 28 16.01 5.20 -10.68
C ALA A 28 15.92 6.68 -10.29
N CYS A 29 15.72 7.56 -11.29
CA CYS A 29 15.52 9.00 -11.06
C CYS A 29 14.26 9.29 -10.22
N PHE A 30 13.15 8.58 -10.48
CA PHE A 30 11.90 8.69 -9.71
C PHE A 30 12.06 8.23 -8.25
N LEU A 31 12.76 7.11 -8.02
CA LEU A 31 13.04 6.60 -6.68
C LEU A 31 13.99 7.53 -5.89
N THR A 32 14.98 8.14 -6.55
CA THR A 32 15.81 9.18 -5.91
C THR A 32 15.03 10.44 -5.57
N TYR A 33 14.08 10.86 -6.42
CA TYR A 33 13.23 12.03 -6.15
C TYR A 33 12.32 11.79 -4.93
N LEU A 34 11.70 10.61 -4.86
CA LEU A 34 10.90 10.19 -3.69
C LEU A 34 11.72 10.19 -2.38
N PHE A 35 12.98 9.77 -2.46
CA PHE A 35 13.87 9.78 -1.30
C PHE A 35 14.18 11.21 -0.83
N ILE A 36 14.41 12.13 -1.75
CA ILE A 36 14.62 13.57 -1.46
C ILE A 36 13.36 14.20 -0.85
N TRP A 37 12.17 13.86 -1.36
CA TRP A 37 10.90 14.35 -0.82
C TRP A 37 10.72 14.02 0.66
N GLN A 38 11.11 12.80 1.06
CA GLN A 38 10.96 12.38 2.44
C GLN A 38 11.76 13.27 3.40
N GLU A 39 12.97 13.70 2.99
CA GLU A 39 13.81 14.59 3.80
C GLU A 39 13.26 16.02 3.88
N ILE A 40 12.64 16.52 2.82
CA ILE A 40 12.01 17.86 2.80
C ILE A 40 10.81 17.91 3.75
N VAL A 41 9.97 16.87 3.75
CA VAL A 41 8.79 16.83 4.62
C VAL A 41 9.17 16.69 6.09
N GLU A 42 10.19 15.90 6.39
CA GLU A 42 10.69 15.75 7.76
C GLU A 42 11.27 17.06 8.31
N LYS A 43 11.84 17.91 7.45
CA LYS A 43 12.30 19.27 7.79
C LYS A 43 11.14 20.25 8.03
N GLN A 44 10.01 20.10 7.34
CA GLN A 44 8.86 21.00 7.48
C GLN A 44 7.94 20.61 8.65
N ALA A 45 7.73 19.32 8.89
CA ALA A 45 6.88 18.83 9.98
C ALA A 45 7.39 17.46 10.50
N PRO A 46 8.17 17.43 11.60
CA PRO A 46 8.67 16.18 12.15
C PRO A 46 7.51 15.32 12.65
N GLY A 47 7.44 14.05 12.21
CA GLY A 47 6.44 13.07 12.65
C GLY A 47 5.16 12.99 11.82
N LEU A 48 4.84 13.99 10.99
CA LEU A 48 3.61 14.01 10.17
C LEU A 48 3.53 12.81 9.21
N MET A 49 4.65 12.48 8.56
CA MET A 49 4.72 11.34 7.65
C MET A 49 4.48 9.99 8.34
N LYS A 50 4.90 9.86 9.60
CA LYS A 50 4.69 8.63 10.38
C LYS A 50 3.24 8.45 10.79
N GLU A 51 2.57 9.54 11.15
CA GLU A 51 1.14 9.52 11.47
C GLU A 51 0.30 9.28 10.22
N ALA A 52 0.64 9.91 9.10
CA ALA A 52 0.01 9.68 7.81
C ALA A 52 0.19 8.22 7.34
N GLU A 53 1.38 7.64 7.46
CA GLU A 53 1.65 6.22 7.15
C GLU A 53 0.73 5.31 7.99
N ARG A 54 0.66 5.55 9.31
CA ARG A 54 -0.20 4.76 10.20
C ARG A 54 -1.67 4.89 9.82
N PHE A 55 -2.14 6.10 9.55
CA PHE A 55 -3.53 6.37 9.19
C PHE A 55 -3.91 5.67 7.89
N LEU A 56 -3.05 5.73 6.86
CA LEU A 56 -3.31 5.10 5.57
C LEU A 56 -3.31 3.58 5.64
N ILE A 57 -2.38 2.98 6.38
CA ILE A 57 -2.36 1.53 6.57
C ILE A 57 -3.65 1.11 7.26
N LEU A 58 -4.04 1.79 8.34
CA LEU A 58 -5.24 1.45 9.09
C LEU A 58 -6.51 1.61 8.24
N SER A 59 -6.62 2.72 7.49
CA SER A 59 -7.77 3.00 6.62
C SER A 59 -7.92 1.95 5.52
N ASN A 60 -6.82 1.53 4.89
CA ASN A 60 -6.85 0.49 3.87
C ASN A 60 -7.26 -0.88 4.42
N ILE A 61 -6.74 -1.26 5.60
CA ILE A 61 -7.10 -2.50 6.26
C ILE A 61 -8.59 -2.50 6.61
N ASP A 62 -9.09 -1.42 7.20
CA ASP A 62 -10.50 -1.31 7.59
C ASP A 62 -11.44 -1.41 6.38
N LYS A 63 -11.10 -0.75 5.27
CA LYS A 63 -11.88 -0.85 4.01
C LYS A 63 -11.94 -2.29 3.49
N LEU A 64 -10.79 -2.93 3.31
CA LEU A 64 -10.70 -4.28 2.74
C LEU A 64 -11.34 -5.32 3.67
N TRP A 65 -11.24 -5.13 4.99
CA TRP A 65 -11.89 -5.99 5.95
C TRP A 65 -13.41 -5.91 5.87
N LYS A 66 -13.99 -4.72 5.72
CA LYS A 66 -15.45 -4.56 5.53
C LYS A 66 -15.92 -5.24 4.25
N GLU A 67 -15.19 -5.07 3.16
CA GLU A 67 -15.47 -5.75 1.88
C GLU A 67 -15.37 -7.27 2.03
N HIS A 68 -14.37 -7.78 2.74
CA HIS A 68 -14.22 -9.20 3.04
C HIS A 68 -15.37 -9.76 3.89
N LEU A 69 -15.83 -9.02 4.91
CA LEU A 69 -16.99 -9.41 5.71
C LEU A 69 -18.26 -9.48 4.86
N GLN A 70 -18.46 -8.53 3.93
CA GLN A 70 -19.57 -8.57 2.98
C GLN A 70 -19.47 -9.80 2.07
N ALA A 71 -18.27 -10.10 1.53
CA ALA A 71 -18.02 -11.28 0.72
C ALA A 71 -18.32 -12.59 1.47
N LEU A 72 -17.92 -12.69 2.74
CA LEU A 72 -18.22 -13.85 3.59
C LEU A 72 -19.73 -14.06 3.80
N LYS A 73 -20.54 -12.99 3.85
CA LYS A 73 -22.01 -13.11 3.92
C LYS A 73 -22.59 -13.71 2.64
N PHE A 74 -22.07 -13.32 1.48
CA PHE A 74 -22.49 -13.91 0.21
C PHE A 74 -22.09 -15.39 0.11
N VAL A 75 -20.89 -15.76 0.54
CA VAL A 75 -20.46 -17.17 0.60
C VAL A 75 -21.36 -17.98 1.51
N GLN A 76 -21.70 -17.45 2.69
CA GLN A 76 -22.63 -18.11 3.62
C GLN A 76 -23.99 -18.42 2.96
N GLN A 77 -24.53 -17.46 2.20
CA GLN A 77 -25.80 -17.64 1.49
C GLN A 77 -25.68 -18.62 0.32
N ALA A 78 -24.57 -18.56 -0.45
CA ALA A 78 -24.31 -19.46 -1.58
C ALA A 78 -24.15 -20.92 -1.14
N VAL A 79 -23.40 -21.16 -0.07
CA VAL A 79 -23.21 -22.49 0.53
C VAL A 79 -24.53 -23.06 1.04
N GLY A 80 -25.41 -22.21 1.62
CA GLY A 80 -26.75 -22.62 2.03
C GLY A 80 -27.60 -23.18 0.86
N LEU A 81 -27.44 -22.63 -0.34
CA LEU A 81 -28.11 -23.12 -1.56
C LEU A 81 -27.43 -24.38 -2.14
N ARG A 82 -26.13 -24.57 -1.93
CA ARG A 82 -25.37 -25.76 -2.39
C ARG A 82 -25.46 -26.95 -1.44
N GLY A 83 -25.89 -26.75 -0.19
CA GLY A 83 -26.17 -27.83 0.77
C GLY A 83 -27.22 -28.83 0.28
N TYR A 84 -28.05 -28.47 -0.70
CA TYR A 84 -28.96 -29.39 -1.39
C TYR A 84 -28.24 -30.41 -2.30
N ALA A 85 -26.97 -30.17 -2.66
CA ALA A 85 -26.16 -31.00 -3.55
C ALA A 85 -25.27 -32.02 -2.82
N GLN A 86 -25.59 -32.38 -1.57
CA GLN A 86 -24.89 -33.40 -0.76
C GLN A 86 -23.39 -33.12 -0.50
N ARG A 87 -22.94 -31.89 -0.74
CA ARG A 87 -21.63 -31.39 -0.29
C ARG A 87 -21.76 -30.86 1.14
N ASP A 88 -20.80 -31.16 2.00
CA ASP A 88 -20.79 -30.66 3.37
C ASP A 88 -20.62 -29.13 3.38
N PRO A 89 -21.66 -28.37 3.78
CA PRO A 89 -21.65 -26.91 3.65
C PRO A 89 -20.53 -26.27 4.50
N LEU A 90 -20.21 -26.88 5.65
CA LEU A 90 -19.18 -26.37 6.54
C LEU A 90 -17.78 -26.40 5.92
N ILE A 91 -17.48 -27.41 5.09
CA ILE A 91 -16.17 -27.57 4.47
C ILE A 91 -16.00 -26.53 3.36
N GLU A 92 -17.01 -26.37 2.53
CA GLU A 92 -17.00 -25.41 1.42
C GLU A 92 -16.90 -23.96 1.91
N TYR A 93 -17.64 -23.62 2.97
CA TYR A 93 -17.52 -22.30 3.62
C TYR A 93 -16.09 -22.02 4.11
N LYS A 94 -15.45 -23.00 4.75
CA LYS A 94 -14.07 -22.84 5.25
C LYS A 94 -13.07 -22.64 4.11
N LEU A 95 -13.20 -23.41 3.03
CA LEU A 95 -12.32 -23.33 1.87
C LEU A 95 -12.48 -22.00 1.12
N GLU A 96 -13.71 -21.63 0.76
CA GLU A 96 -13.98 -20.36 0.06
C GLU A 96 -13.63 -19.15 0.94
N GLY A 97 -13.98 -19.19 2.22
CA GLY A 97 -13.63 -18.13 3.17
C GLY A 97 -12.12 -17.93 3.32
N TYR A 98 -11.35 -19.04 3.36
CA TYR A 98 -9.89 -18.98 3.42
C TYR A 98 -9.28 -18.40 2.14
N ASN A 99 -9.80 -18.78 0.96
CA ASN A 99 -9.34 -18.22 -0.31
C ASN A 99 -9.58 -16.71 -0.39
N LEU A 100 -10.75 -16.23 0.02
CA LEU A 100 -11.06 -14.80 0.10
C LEU A 100 -10.14 -14.05 1.06
N PHE A 101 -9.76 -14.68 2.18
CA PHE A 101 -8.84 -14.10 3.15
C PHE A 101 -7.43 -13.93 2.56
N LEU A 102 -6.90 -14.95 1.86
CA LEU A 102 -5.60 -14.86 1.20
C LEU A 102 -5.56 -13.74 0.15
N ASP A 103 -6.65 -13.59 -0.60
CA ASP A 103 -6.76 -12.57 -1.63
C ASP A 103 -6.81 -11.16 -1.02
N MET A 104 -7.58 -10.98 0.05
CA MET A 104 -7.59 -9.73 0.83
C MET A 104 -6.19 -9.39 1.35
N MET A 105 -5.45 -10.36 1.90
CA MET A 105 -4.08 -10.16 2.40
C MET A 105 -3.09 -9.76 1.29
N ALA A 106 -3.26 -10.28 0.07
CA ALA A 106 -2.47 -9.85 -1.09
C ALA A 106 -2.83 -8.41 -1.51
N GLN A 107 -4.12 -8.05 -1.46
CA GLN A 107 -4.58 -6.69 -1.78
C GLN A 107 -4.08 -5.65 -0.77
N ILE A 108 -4.11 -5.94 0.54
CA ILE A 108 -3.58 -5.03 1.57
C ILE A 108 -2.12 -4.67 1.27
N ARG A 109 -1.28 -5.67 0.97
CA ARG A 109 0.14 -5.45 0.67
C ARG A 109 0.35 -4.53 -0.53
N ARG A 110 -0.44 -4.72 -1.61
CA ARG A 110 -0.37 -3.86 -2.80
C ARG A 110 -0.85 -2.44 -2.49
N ASN A 111 -1.99 -2.29 -1.83
CA ASN A 111 -2.61 -1.00 -1.58
C ASN A 111 -1.76 -0.11 -0.67
N VAL A 112 -1.14 -0.68 0.38
CA VAL A 112 -0.23 0.07 1.26
C VAL A 112 0.94 0.68 0.47
N ILE A 113 1.51 -0.08 -0.48
CA ILE A 113 2.60 0.42 -1.32
C ILE A 113 2.12 1.61 -2.16
N TYR A 114 0.99 1.48 -2.86
CA TYR A 114 0.43 2.56 -3.68
C TYR A 114 0.02 3.79 -2.86
N SER A 115 -0.63 3.59 -1.72
CA SER A 115 -1.09 4.69 -0.86
C SER A 115 0.08 5.54 -0.36
N VAL A 116 1.23 4.92 -0.04
CA VAL A 116 2.42 5.67 0.38
C VAL A 116 2.98 6.52 -0.75
N TYR A 117 2.95 6.06 -2.00
CA TYR A 117 3.38 6.86 -3.16
C TYR A 117 2.45 8.04 -3.48
N GLN A 118 1.19 7.98 -3.06
CA GLN A 118 0.19 9.02 -3.35
C GLN A 118 0.13 10.12 -2.30
N VAL A 119 0.83 9.99 -1.16
CA VAL A 119 0.87 11.03 -0.13
C VAL A 119 1.69 12.21 -0.62
N CYS A 120 0.98 13.19 -1.19
CA CYS A 120 1.52 14.52 -1.43
C CYS A 120 1.12 15.42 -0.25
N PRO A 121 2.08 15.99 0.51
CA PRO A 121 1.74 16.95 1.56
C PRO A 121 1.22 18.26 0.96
N PRO A 122 0.21 18.90 1.55
CA PRO A 122 -0.33 20.17 1.09
C PRO A 122 0.61 21.32 1.48
N LEU A 123 1.80 21.39 0.90
CA LEU A 123 2.72 22.52 1.07
C LEU A 123 3.08 23.16 -0.27
N MET A 124 2.07 23.34 -1.11
CA MET A 124 2.15 24.21 -2.28
C MET A 124 1.09 25.31 -2.17
N SER A 125 1.30 26.26 -1.24
CA SER A 125 0.63 27.57 -1.29
C SER A 125 1.43 28.61 -2.07
N ASN A 126 2.36 28.20 -2.94
CA ASN A 126 2.90 29.07 -3.99
C ASN A 126 3.34 28.29 -5.23
N SER A 127 2.86 28.77 -6.36
CA SER A 127 2.87 28.21 -7.70
C SER A 127 4.22 28.31 -8.41
N SER A 128 5.17 27.40 -8.13
CA SER A 128 6.43 27.34 -8.91
C SER A 128 7.07 25.96 -9.11
N PHE A 129 6.37 24.85 -8.84
CA PHE A 129 6.91 23.51 -9.12
C PHE A 129 5.91 22.63 -9.89
N LEU A 130 5.37 23.17 -10.98
CA LEU A 130 5.04 22.33 -12.11
C LEU A 130 6.39 21.96 -12.75
N TYR A 131 6.85 20.72 -12.59
CA TYR A 131 7.64 19.96 -13.57
C TYR A 131 7.92 18.58 -12.97
N PHE A 132 6.93 17.69 -13.02
CA PHE A 132 7.23 16.30 -13.35
C PHE A 132 7.15 16.22 -14.87
N PRO A 133 8.22 15.82 -15.59
CA PRO A 133 8.07 15.52 -16.99
C PRO A 133 7.30 14.20 -17.11
N TYR A 134 6.31 14.19 -18.00
CA TYR A 134 5.83 12.96 -18.64
C TYR A 134 6.97 12.32 -19.43
#